data_AF-A0AAX4PFW8-F1
#
_entry.id   AF-A0AAX4PFW8-F1
#
_cell.length_a   1.000
_cell.length_b   1.000
_cell.length_c   1.000
_cell.angle_alpha   90.00
_cell.angle_beta   90.00
_cell.angle_gamma   90.00
#
_symmetry.space_group_name_H-M   'P 1'
#
loop_
_entity.id
_entity.type
_entity.pdbx_description
1 polymer ?
#
loop_
_entity_poly.entity_id
_entity_poly.type
_entity_poly.pdbx_seq_one_letter_code
_entity_poly.pdbx_strand_id
1 'polypeptide(L)'
;MGNVATTPEDWEREEARSQQQVTERSSSAAADSPSRLVIATRDVEEGEEELRHTPSITELKEHMDAMRLVQKQKFARGVLFFSNFVSFVFAILLVYYGATGRTNVDLSQPREALSAVGEEIKQLGTLVVEDASEFVQHGYIKNIINPYQLVLALGVALMILSTVGLLGTSCPARRVGKELLFSYFSTVLVFVCILMWGAVMCFQYQTETQRLLEREVDLHWRHLRPLLPGTKKDILATIEDNSNLVLSGAFCVVSAVIMTVGLWSSSKVMGHYFTMAKVMHSCSVSGIFSGIVLVSLSVYYGAKGIGGQWAPGITAVSGVAIVCLSMLGIYGTRARCLLAMVLHLVFVCVLSLFVSVSGVFVIAYPHVVSDLVHDNWRRIAHDYTGVNEKHFRHEVADNLFLLGSASVLFGVLLLVTASASFATCMEIYHRKRAVVLNKIEICAGNGNGNGNGNKN
;
A
#
# COMPACT_ATOMS: atom_id res chain seq x y z
N MET A 1 21.94 4.24 37.68
CA MET A 1 20.67 4.83 38.15
C MET A 1 20.92 6.33 38.28
N GLY A 2 20.33 7.15 37.42
CA GLY A 2 20.42 8.60 37.52
C GLY A 2 19.16 9.13 38.19
N ASN A 3 19.30 10.09 39.10
CA ASN A 3 18.15 10.76 39.69
C ASN A 3 17.44 11.57 38.61
N VAL A 4 16.17 11.26 38.36
CA VAL A 4 15.29 12.09 37.53
C VAL A 4 14.89 13.29 38.39
N ALA A 5 15.20 14.49 37.93
CA ALA A 5 14.65 15.72 38.50
C ALA A 5 13.11 15.63 38.50
N THR A 6 12.47 15.98 39.61
CA THR A 6 10.99 15.90 39.74
C THR A 6 10.35 17.18 40.25
N THR A 7 11.14 18.21 40.56
CA THR A 7 10.65 19.52 40.98
C THR A 7 11.18 20.64 40.05
N PRO A 8 10.48 21.78 39.94
CA PRO A 8 10.96 22.91 39.14
C PRO A 8 12.33 23.45 39.59
N GLU A 9 12.62 23.42 40.90
CA GLU A 9 13.90 23.86 41.47
C GLU A 9 15.09 22.99 41.02
N ASP A 10 14.86 21.71 40.71
CA ASP A 10 15.90 20.84 40.17
C ASP A 10 16.29 21.25 38.73
N TRP A 11 15.31 21.72 37.94
CA TRP A 11 15.53 22.21 36.57
C TRP A 11 16.37 23.47 36.55
N GLU A 12 16.06 24.46 37.40
CA GLU A 12 16.81 25.72 37.48
C GLU A 12 18.28 25.48 37.89
N ARG A 13 18.54 24.51 38.78
CA ARG A 13 19.91 24.12 39.16
C ARG A 13 20.66 23.40 38.04
N GLU A 14 19.97 22.67 37.17
CA GLU A 14 20.58 21.96 36.04
C GLU A 14 20.84 22.91 34.84
N GLU A 15 19.97 23.92 34.61
CA GLU A 15 20.24 25.02 33.68
C GLU A 15 21.43 25.89 34.13
N ALA A 16 21.50 26.25 35.43
CA ALA A 16 22.62 27.03 35.96
C ALA A 16 23.99 26.33 35.78
N ARG A 17 24.04 25.00 36.00
CA ARG A 17 25.25 24.18 35.73
C ARG A 17 25.58 24.12 34.25
N SER A 18 24.57 24.03 33.38
CA SER A 18 24.75 23.99 31.93
C SER A 18 25.32 25.29 31.37
N GLN A 19 24.94 26.44 31.93
CA GLN A 19 25.47 27.74 31.51
C GLN A 19 26.95 27.93 31.93
N GLN A 20 27.35 27.53 33.15
CA GLN A 20 28.76 27.62 33.56
C GLN A 20 29.71 26.80 32.67
N GLN A 21 29.28 25.61 32.21
CA GLN A 21 30.09 24.76 31.34
C GLN A 21 30.32 25.30 29.92
N VAL A 22 29.48 26.23 29.45
CA VAL A 22 29.66 26.88 28.14
C VAL A 22 30.68 28.02 28.23
N THR A 23 30.71 28.75 29.35
CA THR A 23 31.63 29.88 29.54
C THR A 23 33.11 29.44 29.58
N GLU A 24 33.42 28.32 30.23
CA GLU A 24 34.81 27.81 30.33
C GLU A 24 35.39 27.30 28.99
N ARG A 25 34.56 27.03 27.98
CA ARG A 25 35.05 26.56 26.66
C ARG A 25 35.35 27.67 25.66
N SER A 26 35.03 28.94 25.96
CA SER A 26 35.20 30.04 25.02
C SER A 26 36.58 30.73 25.06
N SER A 27 37.52 30.25 25.88
CA SER A 27 38.83 30.90 26.10
C SER A 27 40.03 30.03 25.71
N SER A 28 40.04 29.44 24.51
CA SER A 28 41.28 29.01 23.84
C SER A 28 41.11 28.84 22.33
N ALA A 29 42.23 28.91 21.59
CA ALA A 29 42.40 28.76 20.14
C ALA A 29 41.93 29.93 19.24
N ALA A 30 42.87 30.85 18.98
CA ALA A 30 42.89 31.69 17.78
C ALA A 30 43.90 31.08 16.77
N ALA A 31 43.54 31.04 15.47
CA ALA A 31 44.47 31.08 14.33
C ALA A 31 43.73 31.24 12.99
N ASP A 32 44.28 32.11 12.13
CA ASP A 32 44.17 32.20 10.66
C ASP A 32 42.82 32.39 9.92
N SER A 33 42.61 33.65 9.52
CA SER A 33 41.97 34.11 8.27
C SER A 33 43.05 34.27 7.18
N PRO A 34 42.78 34.41 5.85
CA PRO A 34 41.79 35.34 5.25
C PRO A 34 41.08 34.80 3.96
N SER A 35 40.25 35.56 3.22
CA SER A 35 39.18 36.53 3.56
C SER A 35 38.41 36.90 2.26
N ARG A 36 37.18 37.43 2.35
CA ARG A 36 36.79 38.60 1.54
C ARG A 36 35.60 39.36 2.14
N LEU A 37 35.82 40.66 2.27
CA LEU A 37 35.01 41.64 2.97
C LEU A 37 34.23 42.48 1.97
N VAL A 38 32.96 42.77 2.23
CA VAL A 38 32.30 44.01 1.77
C VAL A 38 31.54 44.57 2.96
N ILE A 39 32.15 45.53 3.63
CA ILE A 39 31.49 46.35 4.65
C ILE A 39 30.73 47.47 3.94
N ALA A 40 29.48 47.69 4.34
CA ALA A 40 28.83 48.98 4.23
C ALA A 40 28.53 49.46 5.65
N THR A 41 29.38 50.35 6.18
CA THR A 41 29.16 51.05 7.44
C THR A 41 27.99 52.02 7.28
N ARG A 42 27.09 52.04 8.26
CA ARG A 42 26.32 53.25 8.57
C ARG A 42 26.08 53.32 10.08
N ASP A 43 26.88 54.18 10.69
CA ASP A 43 26.65 55.01 11.87
C ASP A 43 25.73 54.48 12.98
N VAL A 44 26.35 54.26 14.13
CA VAL A 44 25.69 54.23 15.45
C VAL A 44 25.48 55.67 15.90
N GLU A 45 24.22 56.06 16.17
CA GLU A 45 23.87 56.84 17.36
C GLU A 45 22.35 56.92 17.58
N GLU A 46 21.99 56.97 18.87
CA GLU A 46 20.67 57.29 19.46
C GLU A 46 19.45 56.35 19.24
N GLY A 47 18.74 56.08 20.34
CA GLY A 47 17.34 55.59 20.32
C GLY A 47 17.08 54.35 21.18
N GLU A 48 16.73 54.55 22.46
CA GLU A 48 16.21 53.51 23.35
C GLU A 48 14.78 53.05 22.97
N GLU A 49 14.59 52.47 21.78
CA GLU A 49 13.33 51.86 21.34
C GLU A 49 13.51 50.45 20.77
N GLU A 50 14.34 49.62 21.41
CA GLU A 50 14.19 48.16 21.31
C GLU A 50 12.97 47.71 22.13
N LEU A 51 11.81 48.20 21.68
CA LEU A 51 10.50 47.93 22.27
C LEU A 51 10.29 46.42 22.24
N ARG A 52 10.18 45.81 23.43
CA ARG A 52 9.93 44.38 23.63
C ARG A 52 8.78 43.93 22.71
N HIS A 53 9.11 43.35 21.57
CA HIS A 53 8.13 42.79 20.65
C HIS A 53 7.62 41.50 21.29
N THR A 54 6.67 41.67 22.20
CA THR A 54 5.91 40.58 22.78
C THR A 54 5.16 39.94 21.61
N PRO A 55 5.51 38.69 21.23
CA PRO A 55 4.94 38.08 20.04
C PRO A 55 3.43 38.07 20.20
N SER A 56 2.71 38.48 19.15
CA SER A 56 1.26 38.51 19.18
C SER A 56 0.74 37.11 19.52
N ILE A 57 -0.44 37.02 20.16
CA ILE A 57 -1.06 35.74 20.53
C ILE A 57 -1.20 34.82 19.30
N THR A 58 -1.36 35.42 18.12
CA THR A 58 -1.31 34.80 16.79
C THR A 58 0.07 34.19 16.46
N GLU A 59 1.16 34.96 16.51
CA GLU A 59 2.51 34.46 16.23
C GLU A 59 2.96 33.40 17.23
N LEU A 60 2.65 33.57 18.52
CA LEU A 60 2.95 32.58 19.55
C LEU A 60 2.20 31.26 19.27
N LYS A 61 0.95 31.33 18.84
CA LYS A 61 0.15 30.16 18.46
C LYS A 61 0.71 29.47 17.21
N GLU A 62 1.09 30.24 16.18
CA GLU A 62 1.73 29.69 14.98
C GLU A 62 3.07 29.02 15.29
N HIS A 63 3.88 29.62 16.17
CA HIS A 63 5.15 29.06 16.60
C HIS A 63 4.96 27.78 17.45
N MET A 64 3.97 27.75 18.35
CA MET A 64 3.58 26.54 19.09
C MET A 64 3.10 25.42 18.17
N ASP A 65 2.26 25.73 17.18
CA ASP A 65 1.74 24.72 16.25
C ASP A 65 2.83 24.22 15.27
N ALA A 66 3.78 25.08 14.89
CA ALA A 66 4.99 24.68 14.17
C ALA A 66 5.87 23.72 15.00
N MET A 67 6.14 24.05 16.27
CA MET A 67 6.89 23.16 17.17
C MET A 67 6.19 21.81 17.38
N ARG A 68 4.87 21.81 17.59
CA ARG A 68 4.05 20.59 17.69
C ARG A 68 4.13 19.76 16.41
N LEU A 69 4.16 20.38 15.24
CA LEU A 69 4.28 19.68 13.96
C LEU A 69 5.67 19.02 13.80
N VAL A 70 6.74 19.72 14.18
CA VAL A 70 8.11 19.16 14.23
C VAL A 70 8.21 17.99 15.22
N GLN A 71 7.64 18.11 16.43
CA GLN A 71 7.60 17.02 17.41
C GLN A 71 6.84 15.80 16.87
N LYS A 72 5.65 16.00 16.28
CA LYS A 72 4.86 14.92 15.65
C LYS A 72 5.62 14.24 14.51
N GLN A 73 6.38 14.98 13.71
CA GLN A 73 7.20 14.42 12.63
C GLN A 73 8.41 13.63 13.18
N LYS A 74 9.08 14.13 14.24
CA LYS A 74 10.15 13.39 14.95
C LYS A 74 9.63 12.08 15.56
N PHE A 75 8.46 12.13 16.21
CA PHE A 75 7.81 10.94 16.78
C PHE A 75 7.44 9.91 15.69
N ALA A 76 6.77 10.34 14.61
CA ALA A 76 6.44 9.47 13.48
C ALA A 76 7.68 8.84 12.83
N ARG A 77 8.80 9.58 12.76
CA ARG A 77 10.09 9.06 12.29
C ARG A 77 10.65 7.99 13.23
N GLY A 78 10.58 8.20 14.54
CA GLY A 78 11.00 7.23 15.55
C GLY A 78 10.18 5.94 15.51
N VAL A 79 8.85 6.06 15.46
CA VAL A 79 7.92 4.92 15.29
C VAL A 79 8.26 4.12 14.04
N LEU A 80 8.44 4.79 12.89
CA LEU A 80 8.68 4.11 11.62
C LEU A 80 10.09 3.49 11.54
N PHE A 81 11.10 4.09 12.17
CA PHE A 81 12.43 3.48 12.29
C PHE A 81 12.36 2.21 13.16
N PHE A 82 11.73 2.31 14.34
CA PHE A 82 11.56 1.17 15.26
C PHE A 82 10.76 0.03 14.63
N SER A 83 9.62 0.33 14.01
CA SER A 83 8.76 -0.70 13.39
C SER A 83 9.46 -1.44 12.26
N ASN A 84 10.22 -0.74 11.41
CA ASN A 84 10.98 -1.38 10.33
C ASN A 84 12.23 -2.11 10.84
N PHE A 85 12.88 -1.64 11.91
CA PHE A 85 13.97 -2.38 12.53
C PHE A 85 13.49 -3.71 13.13
N VAL A 86 12.39 -3.68 13.90
CA VAL A 86 11.76 -4.89 14.44
C VAL A 86 11.30 -5.82 13.32
N SER A 87 10.65 -5.29 12.28
CA SER A 87 10.23 -6.07 11.11
C SER A 87 11.41 -6.71 10.37
N PHE A 88 12.54 -6.03 10.28
CA PHE A 88 13.78 -6.57 9.68
C PHE A 88 14.35 -7.74 10.51
N VAL A 89 14.36 -7.64 11.84
CA VAL A 89 14.78 -8.74 12.73
C VAL A 89 13.83 -9.94 12.59
N PHE A 90 12.51 -9.72 12.60
CA PHE A 90 11.55 -10.80 12.34
C PHE A 90 11.70 -11.40 10.95
N ALA A 91 11.98 -10.60 9.92
CA ALA A 91 12.23 -11.08 8.57
C ALA A 91 13.45 -12.02 8.51
N ILE A 92 14.55 -11.68 9.20
CA ILE A 92 15.71 -12.57 9.34
C ILE A 92 15.33 -13.88 10.03
N LEU A 93 14.53 -13.83 11.10
CA LEU A 93 14.06 -15.04 11.79
C LEU A 93 13.18 -15.92 10.90
N LEU A 94 12.29 -15.32 10.09
CA LEU A 94 11.45 -16.05 9.12
C LEU A 94 12.28 -16.65 7.98
N VAL A 95 13.30 -15.95 7.47
CA VAL A 95 14.23 -16.50 6.47
C VAL A 95 15.04 -17.64 7.07
N TYR A 96 15.55 -17.50 8.29
CA TYR A 96 16.29 -18.57 8.98
C TYR A 96 15.42 -19.80 9.24
N TYR A 97 14.20 -19.61 9.76
CA TYR A 97 13.24 -20.69 10.00
C TYR A 97 12.79 -21.37 8.69
N GLY A 98 12.49 -20.58 7.66
CA GLY A 98 12.13 -21.10 6.33
C GLY A 98 13.29 -21.80 5.61
N ALA A 99 14.54 -21.39 5.85
CA ALA A 99 15.73 -22.04 5.28
C ALA A 99 16.09 -23.32 6.04
N THR A 100 15.96 -23.35 7.37
CA THR A 100 16.27 -24.53 8.19
C THR A 100 15.17 -25.59 8.18
N GLY A 101 13.89 -25.18 8.08
CA GLY A 101 12.75 -26.08 7.90
C GLY A 101 12.61 -26.66 6.48
N ARG A 102 13.38 -26.13 5.52
CA ARG A 102 13.45 -26.67 4.16
C ARG A 102 14.26 -27.97 4.16
N THR A 103 13.57 -29.09 4.43
CA THR A 103 14.13 -30.44 4.36
C THR A 103 14.84 -30.70 3.03
N ASN A 104 15.86 -31.58 3.05
CA ASN A 104 16.82 -31.90 1.96
C ASN A 104 16.23 -32.44 0.63
N VAL A 105 14.92 -32.29 0.39
CA VAL A 105 14.26 -32.69 -0.86
C VAL A 105 14.46 -31.56 -1.88
N ASP A 106 15.51 -31.67 -2.68
CA ASP A 106 15.79 -30.69 -3.73
C ASP A 106 14.80 -30.83 -4.90
N LEU A 107 13.73 -30.04 -4.84
CA LEU A 107 12.70 -29.94 -5.86
C LEU A 107 13.22 -29.38 -7.21
N SER A 108 14.48 -28.96 -7.33
CA SER A 108 15.11 -28.67 -8.63
C SER A 108 15.53 -29.94 -9.39
N GLN A 109 15.66 -31.07 -8.68
CA GLN A 109 15.95 -32.39 -9.25
C GLN A 109 14.87 -33.40 -8.84
N PRO A 110 13.64 -33.30 -9.40
CA PRO A 110 12.53 -34.16 -9.01
C PRO A 110 12.85 -35.66 -9.15
N ARG A 111 13.68 -36.07 -10.13
CA ARG A 111 14.12 -37.47 -10.25
C ARG A 111 14.90 -37.98 -9.03
N GLU A 112 15.82 -37.17 -8.49
CA GLU A 112 16.63 -37.59 -7.33
C GLU A 112 15.79 -37.54 -6.05
N ALA A 113 14.98 -36.49 -5.89
CA ALA A 113 13.99 -36.38 -4.83
C ALA A 113 13.01 -37.57 -4.76
N LEU A 114 12.45 -38.00 -5.91
CA LEU A 114 11.59 -39.20 -5.98
C LEU A 114 12.38 -40.50 -5.77
N SER A 115 13.65 -40.58 -6.16
CA SER A 115 14.47 -41.79 -5.94
C SER A 115 14.80 -42.03 -4.46
N ALA A 116 14.90 -40.96 -3.66
CA ALA A 116 15.16 -41.02 -2.22
C ALA A 116 13.95 -41.46 -1.38
N VAL A 117 12.73 -41.43 -1.96
CA VAL A 117 11.47 -41.77 -1.27
C VAL A 117 11.17 -43.29 -1.26
N GLY A 118 12.02 -44.09 -1.91
CA GLY A 118 12.04 -45.55 -1.71
C GLY A 118 11.13 -46.36 -2.63
N GLU A 119 11.18 -47.68 -2.46
CA GLU A 119 10.83 -48.65 -3.51
C GLU A 119 9.35 -48.75 -3.90
N GLU A 120 8.42 -48.09 -3.19
CA GLU A 120 7.00 -48.11 -3.54
C GLU A 120 6.70 -47.43 -4.89
N ILE A 121 7.50 -46.42 -5.27
CA ILE A 121 7.30 -45.66 -6.53
C ILE A 121 7.74 -46.48 -7.76
N LYS A 122 8.59 -47.51 -7.62
CA LYS A 122 9.02 -48.39 -8.73
C LYS A 122 7.86 -49.12 -9.44
N GLN A 123 6.67 -49.20 -8.82
CA GLN A 123 5.48 -49.82 -9.42
C GLN A 123 4.64 -48.86 -10.27
N LEU A 124 4.79 -47.54 -10.13
CA LEU A 124 4.16 -46.56 -11.02
C LEU A 124 5.17 -46.18 -12.11
N GLY A 125 4.97 -46.75 -13.30
CA GLY A 125 5.96 -46.75 -14.38
C GLY A 125 6.45 -45.37 -14.85
N THR A 126 7.59 -45.40 -15.54
CA THR A 126 8.41 -44.25 -15.99
C THR A 126 7.68 -43.17 -16.80
N LEU A 127 6.46 -43.41 -17.29
CA LEU A 127 5.65 -42.43 -18.02
C LEU A 127 5.14 -41.27 -17.15
N VAL A 128 4.94 -41.48 -15.84
CA VAL A 128 4.31 -40.48 -14.94
C VAL A 128 5.26 -39.32 -14.57
N VAL A 129 6.57 -39.49 -14.80
CA VAL A 129 7.61 -38.59 -14.28
C VAL A 129 7.79 -37.31 -15.12
N GLU A 130 7.49 -37.34 -16.42
CA GLU A 130 7.56 -36.14 -17.27
C GLU A 130 6.38 -35.19 -17.00
N ASP A 131 5.14 -35.69 -17.01
CA ASP A 131 3.95 -34.91 -16.60
C ASP A 131 4.10 -34.31 -15.20
N ALA A 132 4.65 -35.09 -14.24
CA ALA A 132 4.90 -34.59 -12.88
C ALA A 132 5.88 -33.40 -12.84
N SER A 133 6.78 -33.26 -13.81
CA SER A 133 7.78 -32.19 -13.83
C SER A 133 7.23 -30.83 -14.27
N GLU A 134 6.31 -30.80 -15.24
CA GLU A 134 5.54 -29.59 -15.60
C GLU A 134 4.48 -29.29 -14.53
N PHE A 135 3.89 -30.32 -13.92
CA PHE A 135 2.88 -30.17 -12.88
C PHE A 135 3.44 -29.60 -11.57
N VAL A 136 4.62 -30.03 -11.12
CA VAL A 136 5.33 -29.49 -9.93
C VAL A 136 5.78 -28.03 -10.11
N GLN A 137 5.83 -27.51 -11.34
CA GLN A 137 6.08 -26.09 -11.60
C GLN A 137 4.87 -25.18 -11.33
N HIS A 138 3.66 -25.73 -11.16
CA HIS A 138 2.50 -24.96 -10.74
C HIS A 138 2.69 -24.47 -9.29
N GLY A 139 2.88 -23.15 -9.13
CA GLY A 139 3.37 -22.55 -7.88
C GLY A 139 2.52 -22.83 -6.63
N TYR A 140 1.23 -23.11 -6.79
CA TYR A 140 0.32 -23.48 -5.70
C TYR A 140 0.68 -24.83 -5.07
N ILE A 141 0.92 -25.86 -5.89
CA ILE A 141 1.32 -27.20 -5.45
C ILE A 141 2.65 -27.15 -4.69
N LYS A 142 3.61 -26.36 -5.21
CA LYS A 142 4.92 -26.16 -4.58
C LYS A 142 4.82 -25.53 -3.18
N ASN A 143 3.86 -24.63 -2.96
CA ASN A 143 3.64 -23.99 -1.67
C ASN A 143 2.96 -24.91 -0.65
N ILE A 144 2.13 -25.86 -1.09
CA ILE A 144 1.51 -26.88 -0.24
C ILE A 144 2.53 -27.97 0.13
N ILE A 145 3.35 -28.42 -0.82
CA ILE A 145 4.44 -29.39 -0.58
C ILE A 145 5.52 -28.79 0.35
N ASN A 146 5.84 -27.51 0.23
CA ASN A 146 6.90 -26.86 0.99
C ASN A 146 6.43 -25.50 1.56
N PRO A 147 5.65 -25.49 2.67
CA PRO A 147 5.18 -24.25 3.28
C PRO A 147 6.33 -23.37 3.79
N TYR A 148 7.49 -23.95 4.12
CA TYR A 148 8.70 -23.22 4.48
C TYR A 148 9.23 -22.36 3.33
N GLN A 149 8.97 -22.72 2.06
CA GLN A 149 9.30 -21.87 0.91
C GLN A 149 8.42 -20.60 0.88
N LEU A 150 7.15 -20.68 1.25
CA LEU A 150 6.26 -19.52 1.38
C LEU A 150 6.72 -18.61 2.53
N VAL A 151 7.09 -19.20 3.68
CA VAL A 151 7.65 -18.49 4.83
C VAL A 151 8.95 -17.78 4.47
N LEU A 152 9.85 -18.44 3.73
CA LEU A 152 11.10 -17.86 3.25
C LEU A 152 10.86 -16.73 2.24
N ALA A 153 9.93 -16.89 1.29
CA ALA A 153 9.57 -15.84 0.34
C ALA A 153 8.97 -14.61 1.04
N LEU A 154 8.08 -14.83 2.03
CA LEU A 154 7.53 -13.77 2.87
C LEU A 154 8.62 -13.07 3.69
N GLY A 155 9.55 -13.84 4.28
CA GLY A 155 10.71 -13.31 5.00
C GLY A 155 11.60 -12.42 4.11
N VAL A 156 11.94 -12.87 2.90
CA VAL A 156 12.72 -12.05 1.94
C VAL A 156 11.96 -10.79 1.53
N ALA A 157 10.65 -10.88 1.24
CA ALA A 157 9.83 -9.73 0.90
C ALA A 157 9.77 -8.70 2.06
N LEU A 158 9.56 -9.16 3.29
CA LEU A 158 9.58 -8.32 4.50
C LEU A 158 10.96 -7.72 4.76
N MET A 159 12.04 -8.45 4.51
CA MET A 159 13.41 -7.95 4.66
C MET A 159 13.70 -6.79 3.70
N ILE A 160 13.35 -6.96 2.41
CA ILE A 160 13.49 -5.91 1.38
C ILE A 160 12.63 -4.70 1.76
N LEU A 161 11.36 -4.92 2.11
CA LEU A 161 10.43 -3.86 2.50
C LEU A 161 10.92 -3.06 3.71
N SER A 162 11.42 -3.76 4.74
CA SER A 162 11.96 -3.15 5.96
C SER A 162 13.24 -2.36 5.68
N THR A 163 14.11 -2.86 4.80
CA THR A 163 15.34 -2.14 4.38
C THR A 163 15.00 -0.85 3.64
N VAL A 164 14.03 -0.90 2.70
CA VAL A 164 13.54 0.29 1.99
C VAL A 164 12.92 1.30 2.97
N GLY A 165 12.14 0.83 3.96
CA GLY A 165 11.59 1.64 5.03
C GLY A 165 12.67 2.33 5.87
N LEU A 166 13.69 1.59 6.35
CA LEU A 166 14.81 2.12 7.13
C LEU A 166 15.63 3.16 6.36
N LEU A 167 15.95 2.90 5.09
CA LEU A 167 16.69 3.84 4.24
C LEU A 167 15.88 5.13 3.96
N GLY A 168 14.58 5.00 3.66
CA GLY A 168 13.68 6.14 3.50
C GLY A 168 13.57 7.00 4.76
N THR A 169 13.50 6.36 5.93
CA THR A 169 13.45 7.01 7.26
C THR A 169 14.76 7.67 7.66
N SER A 170 15.88 7.16 7.18
CA SER A 170 17.22 7.69 7.47
C SER A 170 17.52 8.96 6.66
N CYS A 171 16.99 9.06 5.43
CA CYS A 171 17.27 10.15 4.49
C CYS A 171 16.04 10.98 4.04
N PRO A 172 15.05 11.34 4.89
CA PRO A 172 13.76 11.89 4.46
C PRO A 172 13.83 13.30 3.85
N ALA A 173 14.93 14.04 4.10
CA ALA A 173 15.18 15.33 3.46
C ALA A 173 15.64 15.20 2.00
N ARG A 174 16.27 14.08 1.61
CA ARG A 174 16.73 13.84 0.25
C ARG A 174 15.57 13.34 -0.61
N ARG A 175 15.50 13.78 -1.87
CA ARG A 175 14.49 13.33 -2.85
C ARG A 175 14.43 11.79 -2.92
N VAL A 176 15.59 11.13 -3.00
CA VAL A 176 15.70 9.66 -3.01
C VAL A 176 15.04 9.01 -1.78
N GLY A 177 15.24 9.57 -0.57
CA GLY A 177 14.61 9.05 0.64
C GLY A 177 13.09 9.17 0.63
N LYS A 178 12.54 10.26 0.08
CA LYS A 178 11.09 10.42 -0.11
C LYS A 178 10.51 9.44 -1.13
N GLU A 179 11.21 9.17 -2.22
CA GLU A 179 10.77 8.18 -3.23
C GLU A 179 10.84 6.75 -2.66
N LEU A 180 11.90 6.39 -1.91
CA LEU A 180 11.99 5.10 -1.20
C LEU A 180 10.88 4.94 -0.17
N LEU A 181 10.60 5.97 0.63
CA LEU A 181 9.54 5.94 1.62
C LEU A 181 8.14 5.89 0.98
N PHE A 182 7.96 6.46 -0.23
CA PHE A 182 6.75 6.31 -1.03
C PHE A 182 6.59 4.91 -1.63
N SER A 183 7.69 4.27 -2.06
CA SER A 183 7.69 2.86 -2.47
C SER A 183 7.26 1.96 -1.30
N TYR A 184 7.85 2.17 -0.12
CA TYR A 184 7.44 1.51 1.12
C TYR A 184 5.95 1.72 1.43
N PHE A 185 5.46 2.97 1.39
CA PHE A 185 4.05 3.29 1.60
C PHE A 185 3.13 2.56 0.62
N SER A 186 3.47 2.54 -0.67
CA SER A 186 2.66 1.90 -1.71
C SER A 186 2.59 0.39 -1.53
N THR A 187 3.71 -0.25 -1.22
CA THR A 187 3.76 -1.70 -0.97
C THR A 187 3.00 -2.08 0.31
N VAL A 188 3.19 -1.32 1.41
CA VAL A 188 2.45 -1.55 2.66
C VAL A 188 0.94 -1.36 2.46
N LEU A 189 0.50 -0.40 1.64
CA LEU A 189 -0.92 -0.19 1.32
C LEU A 189 -1.53 -1.42 0.64
N VAL A 190 -0.81 -2.03 -0.31
CA VAL A 190 -1.25 -3.27 -0.96
C VAL A 190 -1.32 -4.42 0.04
N PHE A 191 -0.31 -4.59 0.90
CA PHE A 191 -0.36 -5.61 1.97
C PHE A 191 -1.52 -5.40 2.94
N VAL A 192 -1.84 -4.17 3.34
CA VAL A 192 -3.02 -3.88 4.17
C VAL A 192 -4.30 -4.33 3.48
N CYS A 193 -4.46 -4.08 2.18
CA CYS A 193 -5.63 -4.52 1.42
C CYS A 193 -5.72 -6.06 1.38
N ILE A 194 -4.61 -6.76 1.12
CA ILE A 194 -4.55 -8.23 1.09
C ILE A 194 -4.86 -8.83 2.47
N LEU A 195 -4.31 -8.25 3.55
CA LEU A 195 -4.55 -8.71 4.92
C LEU A 195 -6.01 -8.47 5.36
N MET A 196 -6.58 -7.31 5.05
CA MET A 196 -7.99 -7.04 5.30
C MET A 196 -8.91 -7.98 4.53
N TRP A 197 -8.54 -8.34 3.29
CA TRP A 197 -9.26 -9.36 2.54
C TRP A 197 -9.14 -10.76 3.17
N GLY A 198 -7.94 -11.17 3.56
CA GLY A 198 -7.71 -12.43 4.28
C GLY A 198 -8.51 -12.51 5.59
N ALA A 199 -8.64 -11.40 6.31
CA ALA A 199 -9.52 -11.32 7.48
C ALA A 199 -11.01 -11.49 7.13
N VAL A 200 -11.50 -10.87 6.04
CA VAL A 200 -12.88 -11.05 5.56
C VAL A 200 -13.14 -12.51 5.18
N MET A 201 -12.20 -13.17 4.50
CA MET A 201 -12.27 -14.60 4.22
C MET A 201 -12.41 -15.43 5.50
N CYS A 202 -11.49 -15.24 6.44
CA CYS A 202 -11.42 -15.97 7.70
C CYS A 202 -12.56 -15.69 8.70
N PHE A 203 -13.39 -14.66 8.49
CA PHE A 203 -14.51 -14.32 9.39
C PHE A 203 -15.90 -14.39 8.75
N GLN A 204 -16.07 -13.93 7.51
CA GLN A 204 -17.38 -13.90 6.84
C GLN A 204 -17.60 -15.08 5.90
N TYR A 205 -16.54 -15.58 5.27
CA TYR A 205 -16.59 -16.67 4.29
C TYR A 205 -15.87 -17.91 4.82
N GLN A 206 -16.05 -18.24 6.11
CA GLN A 206 -15.37 -19.34 6.78
C GLN A 206 -15.61 -20.68 6.08
N THR A 207 -16.87 -21.02 5.82
CA THR A 207 -17.26 -22.28 5.16
C THR A 207 -16.69 -22.39 3.75
N GLU A 208 -16.70 -21.30 2.98
CA GLU A 208 -16.13 -21.23 1.62
C GLU A 208 -14.59 -21.29 1.65
N THR A 209 -13.94 -20.63 2.62
CA THR A 209 -12.48 -20.69 2.83
C THR A 209 -12.04 -22.09 3.23
N GLN A 210 -12.80 -22.74 4.13
CA GLN A 210 -12.60 -24.12 4.55
C GLN A 210 -12.75 -25.06 3.33
N ARG A 211 -13.85 -24.96 2.57
CA ARG A 211 -14.09 -25.73 1.34
C ARG A 211 -12.99 -25.54 0.30
N LEU A 212 -12.46 -24.32 0.14
CA LEU A 212 -11.33 -24.05 -0.74
C LEU A 212 -10.06 -24.76 -0.25
N LEU A 213 -9.72 -24.68 1.05
CA LEU A 213 -8.57 -25.39 1.63
C LEU A 213 -8.72 -26.91 1.53
N GLU A 214 -9.89 -27.45 1.86
CA GLU A 214 -10.21 -28.88 1.73
C GLU A 214 -10.09 -29.34 0.28
N ARG A 215 -10.58 -28.55 -0.69
CA ARG A 215 -10.50 -28.86 -2.12
C ARG A 215 -9.08 -28.80 -2.66
N GLU A 216 -8.27 -27.82 -2.23
CA GLU A 216 -6.85 -27.74 -2.56
C GLU A 216 -6.09 -28.96 -2.01
N VAL A 217 -6.36 -29.33 -0.76
CA VAL A 217 -5.84 -30.58 -0.18
C VAL A 217 -6.31 -31.79 -0.99
N ASP A 218 -7.59 -31.90 -1.35
CA ASP A 218 -8.15 -33.06 -2.06
C ASP A 218 -7.65 -33.21 -3.50
N LEU A 219 -7.55 -32.10 -4.25
CA LEU A 219 -6.98 -32.06 -5.59
C LEU A 219 -5.53 -32.54 -5.61
N HIS A 220 -4.77 -32.16 -4.58
CA HIS A 220 -3.34 -32.45 -4.51
C HIS A 220 -3.02 -33.70 -3.66
N TRP A 221 -3.96 -34.23 -2.86
CA TRP A 221 -3.72 -35.32 -1.91
C TRP A 221 -3.16 -36.58 -2.58
N ARG A 222 -3.67 -36.94 -3.76
CA ARG A 222 -3.21 -38.13 -4.50
C ARG A 222 -1.71 -38.05 -4.86
N HIS A 223 -1.19 -36.85 -5.00
CA HIS A 223 0.21 -36.56 -5.36
C HIS A 223 1.07 -36.19 -4.14
N LEU A 224 0.44 -35.70 -3.07
CA LEU A 224 1.06 -35.41 -1.76
C LEU A 224 1.28 -36.67 -0.91
N ARG A 225 0.42 -37.69 -1.07
CA ARG A 225 0.42 -38.94 -0.28
C ARG A 225 1.80 -39.62 -0.11
N PRO A 226 2.67 -39.74 -1.13
CA PRO A 226 4.00 -40.36 -0.94
C PRO A 226 5.05 -39.42 -0.31
N LEU A 227 4.74 -38.14 -0.08
CA LEU A 227 5.71 -37.11 0.31
C LEU A 227 5.52 -36.54 1.73
N LEU A 228 4.37 -36.77 2.39
CA LEU A 228 4.10 -36.26 3.74
C LEU A 228 3.97 -37.38 4.79
N PRO A 229 4.65 -37.26 5.95
CA PRO A 229 4.39 -38.11 7.10
C PRO A 229 3.09 -37.69 7.81
N GLY A 230 1.98 -38.33 7.47
CA GLY A 230 0.67 -38.13 8.11
C GLY A 230 -0.48 -38.77 7.34
N THR A 231 -1.65 -38.93 7.95
CA THR A 231 -2.84 -39.36 7.21
C THR A 231 -3.63 -38.16 6.69
N LYS A 232 -4.38 -38.34 5.58
CA LYS A 232 -5.27 -37.31 5.02
C LYS A 232 -6.17 -36.69 6.08
N LYS A 233 -6.62 -37.55 7.00
CA LYS A 233 -7.55 -37.24 8.07
C LYS A 233 -6.98 -36.24 9.08
N ASP A 234 -5.67 -36.28 9.35
CA ASP A 234 -5.04 -35.40 10.34
C ASP A 234 -4.92 -33.96 9.79
N ILE A 235 -4.60 -33.82 8.51
CA ILE A 235 -4.53 -32.54 7.82
C ILE A 235 -5.93 -31.96 7.62
N LEU A 236 -6.91 -32.77 7.18
CA LEU A 236 -8.30 -32.33 7.07
C LEU A 236 -8.89 -31.95 8.44
N ALA A 237 -8.65 -32.72 9.51
CA ALA A 237 -9.12 -32.37 10.86
C ALA A 237 -8.53 -31.05 11.38
N THR A 238 -7.31 -30.68 10.96
CA THR A 238 -6.69 -29.39 11.29
C THR A 238 -7.36 -28.22 10.55
N ILE A 239 -7.96 -28.49 9.37
CA ILE A 239 -8.68 -27.53 8.52
C ILE A 239 -10.15 -27.41 8.95
N GLU A 240 -10.78 -28.52 9.35
CA GLU A 240 -12.14 -28.57 9.94
C GLU A 240 -12.21 -27.82 11.28
N ASP A 241 -11.09 -27.66 11.99
CA ASP A 241 -11.01 -26.83 13.19
C ASP A 241 -11.05 -25.32 12.84
N ASN A 242 -12.28 -24.83 12.76
CA ASN A 242 -12.64 -23.43 12.55
C ASN A 242 -11.94 -22.45 13.51
N SER A 243 -11.43 -22.89 14.68
CA SER A 243 -10.69 -22.01 15.59
C SER A 243 -9.38 -21.50 14.98
N ASN A 244 -8.73 -22.29 14.13
CA ASN A 244 -7.50 -21.90 13.42
C ASN A 244 -7.76 -20.83 12.34
N LEU A 245 -8.90 -20.91 11.66
CA LEU A 245 -9.35 -19.89 10.70
C LEU A 245 -9.65 -18.57 11.41
N VAL A 246 -10.41 -18.60 12.51
CA VAL A 246 -10.68 -17.43 13.36
C VAL A 246 -9.39 -16.76 13.85
N LEU A 247 -8.43 -17.56 14.33
CA LEU A 247 -7.14 -17.08 14.81
C LEU A 247 -6.32 -16.43 13.68
N SER A 248 -6.29 -17.05 12.50
CA SER A 248 -5.63 -16.50 11.31
C SER A 248 -6.27 -15.18 10.85
N GLY A 249 -7.61 -15.09 10.87
CA GLY A 249 -8.34 -13.83 10.62
C GLY A 249 -7.96 -12.72 11.61
N ALA A 250 -7.83 -13.05 12.89
CA ALA A 250 -7.40 -12.11 13.93
C ALA A 250 -5.96 -11.62 13.69
N PHE A 251 -5.03 -12.52 13.34
CA PHE A 251 -3.67 -12.14 12.95
C PHE A 251 -3.67 -11.20 11.74
N CYS A 252 -4.46 -11.47 10.71
CA CYS A 252 -4.60 -10.60 9.55
C CYS A 252 -5.07 -9.19 9.92
N VAL A 253 -6.09 -9.06 10.78
CA VAL A 253 -6.57 -7.73 11.27
C VAL A 253 -5.49 -7.01 12.06
N VAL A 254 -4.84 -7.68 13.03
CA VAL A 254 -3.80 -7.07 13.86
C VAL A 254 -2.62 -6.60 12.99
N SER A 255 -2.17 -7.42 12.03
CA SER A 255 -1.14 -7.03 11.07
C SER A 255 -1.56 -5.84 10.20
N ALA A 256 -2.81 -5.82 9.69
CA ALA A 256 -3.33 -4.71 8.89
C ALA A 256 -3.39 -3.39 9.69
N VAL A 257 -3.78 -3.44 10.98
CA VAL A 257 -3.79 -2.27 11.88
C VAL A 257 -2.37 -1.76 12.10
N ILE A 258 -1.40 -2.63 12.43
CA ILE A 258 0.01 -2.26 12.65
C ILE A 258 0.60 -1.64 11.37
N MET A 259 0.37 -2.25 10.21
CA MET A 259 0.79 -1.71 8.92
C MET A 259 0.14 -0.37 8.59
N THR A 260 -1.12 -0.15 8.98
CA THR A 260 -1.82 1.14 8.82
C THR A 260 -1.20 2.24 9.69
N VAL A 261 -0.72 1.93 10.91
CA VAL A 261 0.09 2.86 11.71
C VAL A 261 1.42 3.19 11.01
N GLY A 262 2.01 2.22 10.31
CA GLY A 262 3.14 2.43 9.40
C GLY A 262 2.84 3.40 8.26
N LEU A 263 1.69 3.24 7.56
CA LEU A 263 1.23 4.16 6.52
C LEU A 263 1.01 5.58 7.03
N TRP A 264 0.36 5.72 8.19
CA TRP A 264 0.15 7.01 8.84
C TRP A 264 1.49 7.69 9.17
N SER A 265 2.40 6.97 9.82
CA SER A 265 3.74 7.47 10.17
C SER A 265 4.54 7.87 8.92
N SER A 266 4.46 7.06 7.86
CA SER A 266 5.12 7.31 6.57
C SER A 266 4.62 8.58 5.90
N SER A 267 3.30 8.77 5.83
CA SER A 267 2.67 9.97 5.27
C SER A 267 2.99 11.24 6.09
N LYS A 268 3.10 11.13 7.41
CA LYS A 268 3.56 12.23 8.30
C LYS A 268 5.01 12.61 8.02
N VAL A 269 5.91 11.64 7.79
CA VAL A 269 7.33 11.90 7.52
C VAL A 269 7.56 12.51 6.13
N MET A 270 6.86 12.04 5.10
CA MET A 270 6.91 12.61 3.74
C MET A 270 6.27 14.01 3.63
N GLY A 271 5.18 14.21 4.38
CA GLY A 271 4.23 15.31 4.23
C GLY A 271 3.00 14.87 3.43
N HIS A 272 1.80 15.01 4.03
CA HIS A 272 0.54 14.50 3.47
C HIS A 272 0.26 14.91 2.03
N TYR A 273 0.53 16.17 1.65
CA TYR A 273 0.33 16.62 0.27
C TYR A 273 1.22 15.87 -0.73
N PHE A 274 2.50 15.68 -0.40
CA PHE A 274 3.42 14.93 -1.25
C PHE A 274 2.94 13.48 -1.41
N THR A 275 2.52 12.84 -0.32
CA THR A 275 1.96 11.50 -0.36
C THR A 275 0.69 11.44 -1.22
N MET A 276 -0.30 12.31 -1.01
CA MET A 276 -1.58 12.27 -1.75
C MET A 276 -1.40 12.58 -3.24
N ALA A 277 -0.57 13.57 -3.59
CA ALA A 277 -0.25 13.88 -4.99
C ALA A 277 0.50 12.72 -5.68
N LYS A 278 1.40 12.03 -4.95
CA LYS A 278 2.12 10.86 -5.45
C LYS A 278 1.24 9.62 -5.57
N VAL A 279 0.36 9.34 -4.59
CA VAL A 279 -0.66 8.29 -4.66
C VAL A 279 -1.50 8.50 -5.91
N MET A 280 -2.06 9.70 -6.09
CA MET A 280 -2.86 10.02 -7.27
C MET A 280 -2.09 9.81 -8.58
N HIS A 281 -0.86 10.34 -8.69
CA HIS A 281 -0.06 10.19 -9.91
C HIS A 281 0.27 8.72 -10.19
N SER A 282 0.61 7.94 -9.16
CA SER A 282 0.89 6.50 -9.25
C SER A 282 -0.35 5.70 -9.67
N CYS A 283 -1.49 5.90 -8.99
CA CYS A 283 -2.76 5.26 -9.33
C CYS A 283 -3.22 5.61 -10.75
N SER A 284 -3.03 6.86 -11.19
CA SER A 284 -3.37 7.28 -12.55
C SER A 284 -2.43 6.65 -13.60
N VAL A 285 -1.12 6.59 -13.34
CA VAL A 285 -0.18 5.90 -14.25
C VAL A 285 -0.50 4.40 -14.34
N SER A 286 -0.79 3.76 -13.21
CA SER A 286 -1.24 2.36 -13.17
C SER A 286 -2.54 2.18 -13.97
N GLY A 287 -3.52 3.06 -13.78
CA GLY A 287 -4.77 3.07 -14.54
C GLY A 287 -4.58 3.21 -16.04
N ILE A 288 -3.65 4.06 -16.51
CA ILE A 288 -3.30 4.15 -17.93
C ILE A 288 -2.78 2.80 -18.45
N PHE A 289 -1.85 2.15 -17.74
CA PHE A 289 -1.35 0.83 -18.15
C PHE A 289 -2.45 -0.24 -18.15
N SER A 290 -3.27 -0.32 -17.09
CA SER A 290 -4.42 -1.24 -17.04
C SER A 290 -5.43 -1.00 -18.16
N GLY A 291 -5.72 0.27 -18.48
CA GLY A 291 -6.62 0.65 -19.57
C GLY A 291 -6.06 0.30 -20.95
N ILE A 292 -4.76 0.50 -21.17
CA ILE A 292 -4.07 0.04 -22.40
C ILE A 292 -4.15 -1.49 -22.53
N VAL A 293 -3.89 -2.24 -21.44
CA VAL A 293 -4.01 -3.71 -21.45
C VAL A 293 -5.43 -4.16 -21.78
N LEU A 294 -6.47 -3.50 -21.24
CA LEU A 294 -7.86 -3.78 -21.59
C LEU A 294 -8.19 -3.48 -23.06
N VAL A 295 -7.64 -2.40 -23.64
CA VAL A 295 -7.77 -2.11 -25.06
C VAL A 295 -7.04 -3.17 -25.91
N SER A 296 -5.85 -3.60 -25.53
CA SER A 296 -5.14 -4.71 -26.21
C SER A 296 -5.91 -6.04 -26.11
N LEU A 297 -6.50 -6.34 -24.95
CA LEU A 297 -7.37 -7.51 -24.76
C LEU A 297 -8.64 -7.42 -25.62
N SER A 298 -9.24 -6.24 -25.78
CA SER A 298 -10.41 -6.06 -26.64
C SER A 298 -10.12 -6.36 -28.11
N VAL A 299 -8.94 -5.95 -28.61
CA VAL A 299 -8.47 -6.28 -29.97
C VAL A 299 -8.22 -7.78 -30.10
N TYR A 300 -7.62 -8.41 -29.08
CA TYR A 300 -7.40 -9.85 -29.06
C TYR A 300 -8.72 -10.65 -29.05
N TYR A 301 -9.69 -10.28 -28.21
CA TYR A 301 -11.01 -10.91 -28.17
C TYR A 301 -11.77 -10.69 -29.47
N GLY A 302 -11.72 -9.49 -30.06
CA GLY A 302 -12.31 -9.22 -31.38
C GLY A 302 -11.69 -10.06 -32.49
N ALA A 303 -10.37 -10.23 -32.51
CA ALA A 303 -9.67 -11.06 -33.49
C ALA A 303 -9.89 -12.57 -33.31
N LYS A 304 -10.19 -13.02 -32.08
CA LYS A 304 -10.44 -14.44 -31.75
C LYS A 304 -11.93 -14.81 -31.65
N GLY A 305 -12.85 -13.85 -31.72
CA GLY A 305 -14.28 -14.07 -31.52
C GLY A 305 -14.70 -14.40 -30.07
N ILE A 306 -13.81 -14.18 -29.09
CA ILE A 306 -14.03 -14.60 -27.70
C ILE A 306 -15.10 -13.74 -27.03
N GLY A 307 -16.15 -14.38 -26.48
CA GLY A 307 -17.24 -13.70 -25.78
C GLY A 307 -18.28 -13.06 -26.70
N GLY A 308 -18.31 -13.43 -27.97
CA GLY A 308 -19.23 -12.88 -28.97
C GLY A 308 -18.99 -11.41 -29.30
N GLN A 309 -19.91 -10.79 -30.06
CA GLN A 309 -19.73 -9.44 -30.59
C GLN A 309 -19.71 -8.32 -29.53
N TRP A 310 -20.23 -8.56 -28.33
CA TRP A 310 -20.38 -7.53 -27.30
C TRP A 310 -19.17 -7.42 -26.36
N ALA A 311 -18.48 -8.52 -26.06
CA ALA A 311 -17.36 -8.52 -25.11
C ALA A 311 -16.16 -7.66 -25.56
N PRO A 312 -15.73 -7.66 -26.85
CA PRO A 312 -14.74 -6.72 -27.37
C PRO A 312 -15.19 -5.26 -27.24
N GLY A 313 -16.47 -4.97 -27.49
CA GLY A 313 -17.03 -3.63 -27.39
C GLY A 313 -16.98 -3.09 -25.96
N ILE A 314 -17.44 -3.87 -24.98
CA ILE A 314 -17.42 -3.47 -23.56
C ILE A 314 -15.97 -3.30 -23.07
N THR A 315 -15.09 -4.27 -23.34
CA THR A 315 -13.68 -4.20 -22.89
C THR A 315 -12.93 -3.01 -23.50
N ALA A 316 -13.17 -2.68 -24.76
CA ALA A 316 -12.61 -1.48 -25.40
C ALA A 316 -13.11 -0.19 -24.72
N VAL A 317 -14.41 -0.05 -24.52
CA VAL A 317 -15.02 1.14 -23.90
C VAL A 317 -14.54 1.31 -22.46
N SER A 318 -14.50 0.23 -21.66
CA SER A 318 -13.96 0.25 -20.30
C SER A 318 -12.48 0.64 -20.27
N GLY A 319 -11.66 0.07 -21.16
CA GLY A 319 -10.24 0.39 -21.25
C GLY A 319 -9.99 1.88 -21.59
N VAL A 320 -10.68 2.40 -22.60
CA VAL A 320 -10.62 3.82 -22.98
C VAL A 320 -11.10 4.73 -21.85
N ALA A 321 -12.22 4.39 -21.19
CA ALA A 321 -12.75 5.16 -20.06
C ALA A 321 -11.75 5.24 -18.91
N ILE A 322 -11.07 4.14 -18.58
CA ILE A 322 -10.03 4.10 -17.53
C ILE A 322 -8.82 4.98 -17.94
N VAL A 323 -8.37 4.94 -19.19
CA VAL A 323 -7.30 5.83 -19.68
C VAL A 323 -7.70 7.29 -19.59
N CYS A 324 -8.91 7.65 -20.08
CA CYS A 324 -9.42 9.02 -20.03
C CYS A 324 -9.54 9.55 -18.60
N LEU A 325 -10.10 8.74 -17.69
CA LEU A 325 -10.22 9.08 -16.27
C LEU A 325 -8.85 9.29 -15.64
N SER A 326 -7.90 8.39 -15.89
CA SER A 326 -6.54 8.49 -15.37
C SER A 326 -5.79 9.73 -15.89
N MET A 327 -5.95 10.04 -17.19
CA MET A 327 -5.40 11.27 -17.79
C MET A 327 -6.02 12.53 -17.17
N LEU A 328 -7.31 12.52 -16.84
CA LEU A 328 -7.99 13.61 -16.15
C LEU A 328 -7.40 13.86 -14.74
N GLY A 329 -7.04 12.81 -14.01
CA GLY A 329 -6.34 12.92 -12.71
C GLY A 329 -4.93 13.52 -12.82
N ILE A 330 -4.14 13.07 -13.80
CA ILE A 330 -2.80 13.65 -14.07
C ILE A 330 -2.91 15.10 -14.54
N TYR A 331 -3.89 15.43 -15.38
CA TYR A 331 -4.12 16.80 -15.84
C TYR A 331 -4.57 17.70 -14.68
N GLY A 332 -5.54 17.27 -13.88
CA GLY A 332 -6.06 18.02 -12.74
C GLY A 332 -4.98 18.37 -11.71
N THR A 333 -4.10 17.41 -11.40
CA THR A 333 -2.95 17.64 -10.50
C THR A 333 -1.92 18.60 -11.09
N ARG A 334 -1.48 18.38 -12.33
CA ARG A 334 -0.43 19.20 -12.96
C ARG A 334 -0.90 20.63 -13.26
N ALA A 335 -2.09 20.79 -13.83
CA ALA A 335 -2.67 22.09 -14.15
C ALA A 335 -3.27 22.81 -12.92
N ARG A 336 -3.33 22.17 -11.75
CA ARG A 336 -4.06 22.65 -10.55
C ARG A 336 -5.48 23.10 -10.89
N CYS A 337 -6.14 22.33 -11.76
CA CYS A 337 -7.47 22.61 -12.27
C CYS A 337 -8.50 21.98 -11.33
N LEU A 338 -9.21 22.82 -10.57
CA LEU A 338 -10.20 22.37 -9.59
C LEU A 338 -11.32 21.56 -10.26
N LEU A 339 -11.83 22.03 -11.41
CA LEU A 339 -12.89 21.35 -12.16
C LEU A 339 -12.48 19.94 -12.60
N ALA A 340 -11.28 19.79 -13.15
CA ALA A 340 -10.76 18.47 -13.56
C ALA A 340 -10.63 17.51 -12.36
N MET A 341 -10.17 18.01 -11.21
CA MET A 341 -10.06 17.23 -9.98
C MET A 341 -11.41 16.83 -9.38
N VAL A 342 -12.42 17.72 -9.45
CA VAL A 342 -13.80 17.43 -9.03
C VAL A 342 -14.44 16.39 -9.95
N LEU A 343 -14.30 16.54 -11.27
CA LEU A 343 -14.80 15.56 -12.24
C LEU A 343 -14.13 14.19 -12.03
N HIS A 344 -12.80 14.16 -11.84
CA HIS A 344 -12.07 12.93 -11.50
C HIS A 344 -12.61 12.27 -10.23
N LEU A 345 -12.80 13.04 -9.14
CA LEU A 345 -13.37 12.55 -7.89
C LEU A 345 -14.76 11.93 -8.11
N VAL A 346 -15.66 12.64 -8.80
CA VAL A 346 -17.03 12.17 -9.05
C VAL A 346 -17.03 10.86 -9.86
N PHE A 347 -16.28 10.81 -10.97
CA PHE A 347 -16.21 9.61 -11.80
C PHE A 347 -15.55 8.42 -11.08
N VAL A 348 -14.49 8.63 -10.31
CA VAL A 348 -13.88 7.56 -9.49
C VAL A 348 -14.83 7.07 -8.40
N CYS A 349 -15.60 7.95 -7.74
CA CYS A 349 -16.62 7.55 -6.76
C CYS A 349 -17.75 6.74 -7.40
N VAL A 350 -18.28 7.16 -8.55
CA VAL A 350 -19.32 6.42 -9.28
C VAL A 350 -18.79 5.04 -9.74
N LEU A 351 -17.58 5.00 -10.29
CA LEU A 351 -16.94 3.74 -10.71
C LEU A 351 -16.69 2.80 -9.52
N SER A 352 -16.19 3.34 -8.39
CA SER A 352 -15.96 2.59 -7.15
C SER A 352 -17.25 1.95 -6.63
N LEU A 353 -18.34 2.74 -6.53
CA LEU A 353 -19.64 2.24 -6.12
C LEU A 353 -20.17 1.16 -7.07
N PHE A 354 -20.10 1.40 -8.39
CA PHE A 354 -20.55 0.44 -9.40
C PHE A 354 -19.78 -0.89 -9.32
N VAL A 355 -18.45 -0.84 -9.22
CA VAL A 355 -17.57 -2.00 -9.09
C VAL A 355 -17.85 -2.76 -7.78
N SER A 356 -17.91 -2.07 -6.64
CA SER A 356 -18.16 -2.70 -5.34
C SER A 356 -19.55 -3.34 -5.26
N VAL A 357 -20.60 -2.66 -5.76
CA VAL A 357 -21.96 -3.24 -5.81
C VAL A 357 -22.00 -4.46 -6.74
N SER A 358 -21.36 -4.38 -7.91
CA SER A 358 -21.28 -5.52 -8.83
C SER A 358 -20.52 -6.70 -8.23
N GLY A 359 -19.41 -6.44 -7.52
CA GLY A 359 -18.64 -7.48 -6.82
C GLY A 359 -19.42 -8.16 -5.71
N VAL A 360 -20.13 -7.39 -4.87
CA VAL A 360 -21.02 -7.94 -3.84
C VAL A 360 -22.18 -8.73 -4.46
N PHE A 361 -22.78 -8.25 -5.54
CA PHE A 361 -23.87 -8.95 -6.23
C PHE A 361 -23.40 -10.30 -6.81
N VAL A 362 -22.20 -10.33 -7.42
CA VAL A 362 -21.57 -11.55 -7.94
C VAL A 362 -21.29 -12.58 -6.83
N ILE A 363 -20.86 -12.15 -5.64
CA ILE A 363 -20.64 -13.04 -4.49
C ILE A 363 -21.97 -13.52 -3.88
N ALA A 364 -22.96 -12.64 -3.74
CA ALA A 364 -24.20 -12.94 -3.03
C ALA A 364 -25.23 -13.71 -3.86
N TYR A 365 -25.20 -13.58 -5.19
CA TYR A 365 -26.17 -14.19 -6.11
C TYR A 365 -25.51 -15.11 -7.18
N PRO A 366 -24.65 -16.08 -6.79
CA PRO A 366 -23.97 -16.96 -7.75
C PRO A 366 -24.96 -17.86 -8.49
N HIS A 367 -26.12 -18.17 -7.88
CA HIS A 367 -27.22 -18.89 -8.51
C HIS A 367 -27.79 -18.12 -9.71
N VAL A 368 -28.02 -16.79 -9.60
CA VAL A 368 -28.52 -15.96 -10.71
C VAL A 368 -27.55 -15.98 -11.90
N VAL A 369 -26.24 -15.91 -11.65
CA VAL A 369 -25.24 -16.00 -12.74
C VAL A 369 -25.20 -17.41 -13.34
N SER A 370 -25.32 -18.45 -12.50
CA SER A 370 -25.39 -19.85 -12.94
C SER A 370 -26.61 -20.12 -13.82
N ASP A 371 -27.76 -19.52 -13.51
CA ASP A 371 -28.99 -19.64 -14.29
C ASP A 371 -28.92 -18.80 -15.58
N LEU A 372 -28.32 -17.60 -15.55
CA LEU A 372 -28.03 -16.82 -16.75
C LEU A 372 -27.14 -17.59 -17.75
N VAL A 373 -26.17 -18.36 -17.22
CA VAL A 373 -25.31 -19.27 -18.00
C VAL A 373 -26.10 -20.45 -18.56
N HIS A 374 -27.05 -21.02 -17.81
CA HIS A 374 -27.94 -22.09 -18.30
C HIS A 374 -28.81 -21.60 -19.46
N ASP A 375 -29.52 -20.49 -19.27
CA ASP A 375 -30.43 -19.91 -20.27
C ASP A 375 -29.71 -19.54 -21.58
N ASN A 376 -28.45 -19.13 -21.48
CA ASN A 376 -27.62 -18.78 -22.63
C ASN A 376 -26.67 -19.90 -23.07
N TRP A 377 -26.71 -21.09 -22.47
CA TRP A 377 -25.72 -22.15 -22.70
C TRP A 377 -25.60 -22.51 -24.19
N ARG A 378 -26.71 -22.58 -24.93
CA ARG A 378 -26.70 -22.87 -26.38
C ARG A 378 -25.91 -21.86 -27.22
N ARG A 379 -25.73 -20.62 -26.73
CA ARG A 379 -24.90 -19.59 -27.37
C ARG A 379 -23.45 -19.70 -26.91
N ILE A 380 -23.23 -19.97 -25.62
CA ILE A 380 -21.89 -20.08 -25.01
C ILE A 380 -21.15 -21.34 -25.49
N ALA A 381 -21.84 -22.48 -25.58
CA ALA A 381 -21.29 -23.78 -25.96
C ALA A 381 -20.67 -23.82 -27.37
N HIS A 382 -21.06 -22.88 -28.24
CA HIS A 382 -20.46 -22.71 -29.57
C HIS A 382 -18.99 -22.25 -29.48
N ASP A 383 -18.67 -21.43 -28.48
CA ASP A 383 -17.34 -20.83 -28.31
C ASP A 383 -16.45 -21.64 -27.34
N TYR A 384 -17.04 -22.53 -26.54
CA TYR A 384 -16.38 -23.39 -25.55
C TYR A 384 -16.46 -24.88 -25.92
N THR A 385 -15.98 -25.23 -27.12
CA THR A 385 -15.99 -26.61 -27.63
C THR A 385 -15.20 -27.56 -26.73
N GLY A 386 -15.85 -28.62 -26.25
CA GLY A 386 -15.24 -29.65 -25.40
C GLY A 386 -15.59 -29.56 -23.92
N VAL A 387 -16.28 -28.49 -23.48
CA VAL A 387 -16.73 -28.32 -22.09
C VAL A 387 -18.24 -28.60 -21.96
N ASN A 388 -18.64 -29.45 -21.02
CA ASN A 388 -20.05 -29.69 -20.69
C ASN A 388 -20.61 -28.58 -19.79
N GLU A 389 -21.90 -28.24 -19.93
CA GLU A 389 -22.57 -27.18 -19.16
C GLU A 389 -22.31 -27.30 -17.65
N LYS A 390 -22.48 -28.50 -17.10
CA LYS A 390 -22.28 -28.78 -15.67
C LYS A 390 -20.85 -28.52 -15.21
N HIS A 391 -19.85 -28.71 -16.08
CA HIS A 391 -18.45 -28.41 -15.78
C HIS A 391 -18.22 -26.89 -15.81
N PHE A 392 -18.67 -26.22 -16.87
CA PHE A 392 -18.56 -24.77 -17.02
C PHE A 392 -19.29 -24.01 -15.91
N ARG A 393 -20.51 -24.42 -15.52
CA ARG A 393 -21.24 -23.82 -14.40
C ARG A 393 -20.55 -24.01 -13.06
N HIS A 394 -19.85 -25.13 -12.85
CA HIS A 394 -19.06 -25.36 -11.64
C HIS A 394 -17.82 -24.46 -11.63
N GLU A 395 -17.07 -24.42 -12.74
CA GLU A 395 -15.89 -23.58 -12.91
C GLU A 395 -16.21 -22.08 -12.80
N VAL A 396 -17.35 -21.65 -13.35
CA VAL A 396 -17.88 -20.28 -13.18
C VAL A 396 -18.27 -20.04 -11.73
N ALA A 397 -19.00 -20.94 -11.06
CA ALA A 397 -19.36 -20.78 -9.65
C ALA A 397 -18.13 -20.62 -8.74
N ASP A 398 -17.08 -21.42 -8.97
CA ASP A 398 -15.81 -21.34 -8.25
C ASP A 398 -15.10 -20.01 -8.48
N ASN A 399 -15.04 -19.55 -9.74
CA ASN A 399 -14.34 -18.32 -10.12
C ASN A 399 -15.15 -17.04 -9.84
N LEU A 400 -16.48 -17.09 -9.72
CA LEU A 400 -17.32 -15.92 -9.39
C LEU A 400 -16.96 -15.35 -8.02
N PHE A 401 -16.66 -16.21 -7.05
CA PHE A 401 -16.20 -15.78 -5.74
C PHE A 401 -14.86 -15.02 -5.83
N LEU A 402 -13.90 -15.54 -6.59
CA LEU A 402 -12.60 -14.91 -6.83
C LEU A 402 -12.72 -13.59 -7.62
N LEU A 403 -13.62 -13.54 -8.60
CA LEU A 403 -13.86 -12.36 -9.42
C LEU A 403 -14.57 -11.25 -8.62
N GLY A 404 -15.60 -11.60 -7.86
CA GLY A 404 -16.34 -10.66 -7.02
C GLY A 404 -15.47 -10.10 -5.90
N SER A 405 -14.61 -10.91 -5.29
CA SER A 405 -13.65 -10.47 -4.27
C SER A 405 -12.57 -9.54 -4.81
N ALA A 406 -11.97 -9.88 -5.96
CA ALA A 406 -11.06 -9.00 -6.68
C ALA A 406 -11.73 -7.67 -7.06
N SER A 407 -13.00 -7.70 -7.46
CA SER A 407 -13.81 -6.51 -7.74
C SER A 407 -13.99 -5.63 -6.50
N VAL A 408 -14.38 -6.20 -5.35
CA VAL A 408 -14.52 -5.45 -4.08
C VAL A 408 -13.20 -4.82 -3.66
N LEU A 409 -12.09 -5.56 -3.75
CA LEU A 409 -10.74 -5.04 -3.48
C LEU A 409 -10.36 -3.88 -4.41
N PHE A 410 -10.64 -4.00 -5.70
CA PHE A 410 -10.42 -2.93 -6.68
C PHE A 410 -11.28 -1.70 -6.35
N GLY A 411 -12.54 -1.89 -5.94
CA GLY A 411 -13.42 -0.82 -5.45
C GLY A 411 -12.84 -0.05 -4.25
N VAL A 412 -12.21 -0.74 -3.30
CA VAL A 412 -11.49 -0.10 -2.16
C VAL A 412 -10.27 0.70 -2.64
N LEU A 413 -9.49 0.19 -3.59
CA LEU A 413 -8.36 0.94 -4.17
C LEU A 413 -8.84 2.20 -4.94
N LEU A 414 -10.01 2.15 -5.57
CA LEU A 414 -10.66 3.32 -6.16
C LEU A 414 -11.11 4.32 -5.07
N LEU A 415 -11.60 3.88 -3.90
CA LEU A 415 -11.88 4.79 -2.77
C LEU A 415 -10.61 5.49 -2.25
N VAL A 416 -9.46 4.80 -2.19
CA VAL A 416 -8.18 5.43 -1.86
C VAL A 416 -7.84 6.51 -2.90
N THR A 417 -8.02 6.21 -4.19
CA THR A 417 -7.81 7.15 -5.29
C THR A 417 -8.77 8.35 -5.22
N ALA A 418 -10.03 8.14 -4.84
CA ALA A 418 -10.99 9.20 -4.56
C ALA A 418 -10.55 10.07 -3.36
N SER A 419 -10.09 9.47 -2.27
CA SER A 419 -9.60 10.22 -1.10
C SER A 419 -8.39 11.12 -1.42
N ALA A 420 -7.46 10.63 -2.25
CA ALA A 420 -6.35 11.43 -2.78
C ALA A 420 -6.83 12.55 -3.72
N SER A 421 -7.90 12.31 -4.49
CA SER A 421 -8.55 13.32 -5.34
C SER A 421 -9.15 14.45 -4.49
N PHE A 422 -9.90 14.09 -3.46
CA PHE A 422 -10.54 15.03 -2.55
C PHE A 422 -9.50 15.86 -1.78
N ALA A 423 -8.48 15.23 -1.19
CA ALA A 423 -7.41 15.92 -0.48
C ALA A 423 -6.68 16.95 -1.38
N THR A 424 -6.38 16.57 -2.62
CA THR A 424 -5.72 17.46 -3.58
C THR A 424 -6.66 18.58 -4.07
N CYS A 425 -7.95 18.30 -4.23
CA CYS A 425 -8.97 19.29 -4.55
C CYS A 425 -9.08 20.37 -3.45
N MET A 426 -9.15 19.95 -2.18
CA MET A 426 -9.16 20.85 -1.02
C MET A 426 -7.91 21.74 -0.98
N GLU A 427 -6.71 21.19 -1.24
CA GLU A 427 -5.51 22.02 -1.29
C GLU A 427 -5.53 23.05 -2.43
N ILE A 428 -5.95 22.67 -3.64
CA ILE A 428 -6.08 23.60 -4.77
C ILE A 428 -7.07 24.73 -4.42
N TYR A 429 -8.18 24.39 -3.75
CA TYR A 429 -9.17 25.35 -3.28
C TYR A 429 -8.58 26.32 -2.24
N HIS A 430 -7.95 25.81 -1.18
CA HIS A 430 -7.34 26.64 -0.13
C HIS A 430 -6.23 27.55 -0.67
N ARG A 431 -5.34 27.04 -1.55
CA ARG A 431 -4.31 27.86 -2.20
C ARG A 431 -4.92 28.98 -3.04
N LYS A 432 -5.96 28.70 -3.84
CA LYS A 432 -6.64 29.73 -4.63
C LYS A 432 -7.35 30.77 -3.76
N ARG A 433 -8.01 30.34 -2.68
CA ARG A 433 -8.66 31.24 -1.72
C ARG A 433 -7.65 32.19 -1.06
N ALA A 434 -6.51 31.69 -0.61
CA ALA A 434 -5.44 32.52 -0.03
C ALA A 434 -4.92 33.57 -1.04
N VAL A 435 -4.66 33.18 -2.29
CA VAL A 435 -4.21 34.12 -3.33
C VAL A 435 -5.27 35.20 -3.64
N VAL A 436 -6.56 34.87 -3.57
CA VAL A 436 -7.65 35.86 -3.75
C VAL A 436 -7.73 36.81 -2.55
N LEU A 437 -7.66 36.31 -1.32
CA LEU A 437 -7.68 37.13 -0.11
C LEU A 437 -6.50 38.11 -0.06
N ASN A 438 -5.27 37.63 -0.28
CA ASN A 438 -4.08 38.48 -0.29
C ASN A 438 -4.15 39.58 -1.38
N LYS A 439 -4.78 39.29 -2.54
CA LYS A 439 -5.00 40.31 -3.57
C LYS A 439 -6.01 41.38 -3.12
N ILE A 440 -7.08 40.99 -2.41
CA ILE A 440 -8.08 41.92 -1.88
C ILE A 440 -7.44 42.81 -0.79
N GLU A 441 -6.62 42.23 0.10
CA GLU A 441 -5.90 42.97 1.14
C GLU A 441 -4.90 44.00 0.55
N ILE A 442 -4.13 43.62 -0.47
CA ILE A 442 -3.22 44.56 -1.16
C ILE A 442 -4.00 45.69 -1.84
N CYS A 443 -5.15 45.39 -2.47
CA CYS A 443 -6.02 46.41 -3.06
C CYS A 443 -6.66 47.33 -2.01
N ALA A 444 -7.01 46.82 -0.83
CA ALA A 444 -7.54 47.62 0.27
C ALA A 444 -6.47 48.50 0.93
N GLY A 445 -5.27 47.96 1.16
CA GLY A 445 -4.14 48.70 1.75
C GLY A 445 -3.68 49.88 0.89
N ASN A 446 -3.55 49.69 -0.43
CA ASN A 446 -3.22 50.78 -1.36
C ASN A 446 -4.35 51.83 -1.49
N GLY A 447 -5.58 51.53 -1.07
CA GLY A 447 -6.70 52.48 -1.07
C GLY A 447 -6.58 53.58 -0.01
N ASN A 448 -5.93 53.30 1.13
CA ASN A 448 -5.78 54.25 2.24
C ASN A 448 -4.50 55.11 2.17
N GLY A 449 -3.56 54.80 1.26
CA GLY A 449 -2.24 55.42 1.24
C GLY A 449 -2.13 56.79 0.54
N ASN A 450 -3.13 57.21 -0.24
CA ASN A 450 -3.00 58.35 -1.17
C ASN A 450 -3.96 59.52 -0.86
N GLY A 451 -4.50 59.59 0.36
CA GLY A 451 -5.54 60.53 0.78
C GLY A 451 -5.06 61.87 1.35
N ASN A 452 -3.78 62.05 1.64
CA ASN A 452 -3.24 63.29 2.23
C ASN A 452 -2.49 64.14 1.19
N GLY A 453 -3.22 64.47 0.11
CA GLY A 453 -2.80 65.45 -0.89
C GLY A 453 -2.77 66.85 -0.32
N ASN A 454 -1.56 67.28 0.04
CA ASN A 454 -1.11 68.64 0.32
C ASN A 454 -2.05 69.75 -0.22
N LYS A 455 -2.71 70.50 0.67
CA LYS A 455 -3.39 71.76 0.35
C LYS A 455 -2.73 72.89 1.15
N ASN A 456 -2.01 73.73 0.43
CA ASN A 456 -1.70 75.10 0.84
C ASN A 456 -2.98 75.96 0.82
#